data_AF-A0AAN6MUC3-F1
#
_entry.id   AF-A0AAN6MUC3-F1
#
_cell.length_a   1.000
_cell.length_b   1.000
_cell.length_c   1.000
_cell.angle_alpha   90.00
_cell.angle_beta   90.00
_cell.angle_gamma   90.00
#
_symmetry.space_group_name_H-M   'P 1'
#
loop_
_entity.id
_entity.type
_entity.pdbx_description
1 polymer ?
#
loop_
_entity_poly.entity_id
_entity_poly.type
_entity_poly.pdbx_seq_one_letter_code
_entity_poly.pdbx_strand_id
1 'polypeptide(L)'
;GCCMVCRFRRQECYHEVDDCPEQEDEVWDVIRGALEVMEQEMFVKRRFARFTGCFSCGMPQWLCQRWKVMDEDGGRFQRVRGGSYQYKGLLLQVYVGLMVRFREEAIKVVKEMMKEEGYARGWKQQYKWYGELITWSEL
;
A
#
# COMPACT_ATOMS: atom_id res chain seq x y z
N GLY A 1 -13.95 1.56 -14.82
CA GLY A 1 -12.56 1.11 -14.62
C GLY A 1 -12.17 0.18 -15.75
N CYS A 2 -11.00 -0.44 -15.63
CA CYS A 2 -10.64 -1.62 -16.42
C CYS A 2 -10.21 -2.71 -15.45
N CYS A 3 -10.81 -3.91 -15.52
CA CYS A 3 -10.54 -4.97 -14.56
C CYS A 3 -9.08 -5.43 -14.62
N MET A 4 -8.58 -5.96 -13.49
CA MET A 4 -7.18 -6.38 -13.38
C MET A 4 -6.79 -7.47 -14.40
N VAL A 5 -7.73 -8.34 -14.79
CA VAL A 5 -7.48 -9.47 -15.70
C VAL A 5 -7.31 -9.00 -17.13
N CYS A 6 -8.25 -8.20 -17.65
CA CYS A 6 -8.15 -7.62 -18.98
C CYS A 6 -6.97 -6.65 -19.09
N ARG A 7 -6.65 -5.92 -18.00
CA ARG A 7 -5.46 -5.06 -17.93
C ARG A 7 -4.16 -5.88 -17.98
N PHE A 8 -4.09 -7.02 -17.29
CA PHE A 8 -2.96 -7.94 -17.38
C PHE A 8 -2.81 -8.53 -18.80
N ARG A 9 -3.93 -8.84 -19.46
CA ARG A 9 -3.99 -9.33 -20.85
C ARG A 9 -3.77 -8.22 -21.90
N ARG A 10 -3.53 -6.96 -21.48
CA ARG A 10 -3.37 -5.78 -22.34
C ARG A 10 -4.51 -5.57 -23.34
N GLN A 11 -5.73 -5.93 -22.93
CA GLN A 11 -6.94 -5.69 -23.72
C GLN A 11 -7.51 -4.30 -23.39
N GLU A 12 -8.13 -3.65 -24.37
CA GLU A 12 -8.95 -2.47 -24.11
C GLU A 12 -10.19 -2.91 -23.32
N CYS A 13 -10.46 -2.26 -22.19
CA CYS A 13 -11.58 -2.64 -21.34
C CYS A 13 -12.16 -1.47 -20.55
N TYR A 14 -13.48 -1.48 -20.36
CA TYR A 14 -14.27 -0.44 -19.71
C TYR A 14 -15.32 -1.05 -18.77
N HIS A 15 -14.88 -1.92 -17.86
CA HIS A 15 -15.73 -2.57 -16.89
C HIS A 15 -14.96 -2.82 -15.58
N GLU A 16 -15.68 -2.99 -14.48
CA GLU A 16 -15.10 -3.42 -13.21
C GLU A 16 -14.83 -4.94 -13.23
N VAL A 17 -14.20 -5.46 -12.17
CA VAL A 17 -13.90 -6.90 -12.03
C VAL A 17 -15.17 -7.75 -12.09
N ASP A 18 -16.22 -7.32 -11.40
CA ASP A 18 -17.48 -8.06 -11.29
C ASP A 18 -18.29 -8.09 -12.61
N ASP A 19 -17.98 -7.19 -13.54
CA ASP A 19 -18.66 -7.03 -14.82
C ASP A 19 -17.83 -7.56 -16.00
N CYS A 20 -16.76 -8.34 -15.75
CA CYS A 20 -15.91 -8.82 -16.84
C CYS A 20 -16.66 -9.84 -17.72
N PRO A 21 -16.69 -9.66 -19.06
CA PRO A 21 -17.38 -10.58 -19.97
C PRO A 21 -16.71 -11.94 -20.10
N GLU A 22 -15.44 -12.06 -19.71
CA GLU A 22 -14.64 -13.29 -19.84
C GLU A 22 -14.69 -14.18 -18.59
N GLN A 23 -15.62 -13.94 -17.66
CA GLN A 23 -15.69 -14.62 -16.34
C GLN A 23 -15.82 -16.15 -16.40
N GLU A 24 -16.17 -16.72 -17.55
CA GLU A 24 -16.30 -18.17 -17.77
C GLU A 24 -14.97 -18.86 -18.17
N ASP A 25 -13.87 -18.12 -18.31
CA ASP A 25 -12.53 -18.65 -18.59
C ASP A 25 -11.94 -19.33 -17.33
N GLU A 26 -11.24 -20.46 -17.49
CA GLU A 26 -10.58 -21.20 -16.38
C GLU A 26 -9.60 -20.30 -15.58
N VAL A 27 -9.01 -19.30 -16.23
CA VAL A 27 -8.16 -18.31 -15.57
C VAL A 27 -8.93 -17.48 -14.52
N TRP A 28 -10.24 -17.27 -14.72
CA TRP A 28 -11.08 -16.55 -13.75
C TRP A 28 -11.34 -17.34 -12.47
N ASP A 29 -11.43 -18.66 -12.53
CA ASP A 29 -11.56 -19.50 -11.33
C ASP A 29 -10.32 -19.39 -10.44
N VAL A 30 -9.14 -19.42 -11.06
CA VAL A 30 -7.86 -19.24 -10.36
C VAL A 30 -7.78 -17.86 -9.71
N ILE A 31 -8.20 -16.81 -10.42
CA ILE A 31 -8.16 -15.43 -9.92
C ILE A 31 -9.16 -15.21 -8.80
N ARG A 32 -10.38 -15.72 -8.91
CA ARG A 32 -11.38 -15.67 -7.82
C ARG A 32 -10.87 -16.37 -6.57
N GLY A 33 -10.32 -17.58 -6.71
CA GLY A 33 -9.72 -18.30 -5.59
C GLY A 33 -8.57 -17.52 -4.94
N ALA A 34 -7.71 -16.88 -5.75
CA ALA A 34 -6.64 -16.04 -5.23
C ALA A 34 -7.16 -14.78 -4.50
N LEU A 35 -8.20 -14.12 -5.04
CA LEU A 35 -8.83 -12.97 -4.40
C LEU A 35 -9.47 -13.34 -3.06
N GLU A 36 -10.21 -14.44 -3.00
CA GLU A 36 -10.82 -14.94 -1.76
C GLU A 36 -9.76 -15.25 -0.70
N VAL A 37 -8.68 -15.93 -1.08
CA VAL A 37 -7.56 -16.21 -0.17
C VAL A 37 -6.95 -14.91 0.32
N MET A 38 -6.68 -13.95 -0.56
CA MET A 38 -6.10 -12.67 -0.18
C MET A 38 -7.05 -11.87 0.72
N GLU A 39 -8.35 -11.88 0.46
CA GLU A 39 -9.35 -11.21 1.30
C GLU A 39 -9.38 -11.80 2.71
N GLN A 40 -9.35 -13.14 2.81
CA GLN A 40 -9.26 -13.86 4.09
C GLN A 40 -7.98 -13.51 4.86
N GLU A 41 -6.82 -13.53 4.20
CA GLU A 41 -5.54 -13.23 4.84
C GLU A 41 -5.43 -11.75 5.25
N MET A 42 -5.94 -10.83 4.43
CA MET A 42 -5.83 -9.39 4.64
C MET A 42 -6.86 -8.82 5.60
N PHE A 43 -8.14 -9.17 5.46
CA PHE A 43 -9.21 -8.49 6.19
C PHE A 43 -9.74 -9.31 7.37
N VAL A 44 -9.83 -10.64 7.21
CA VAL A 44 -10.30 -11.53 8.28
C VAL A 44 -9.17 -11.82 9.27
N LYS A 45 -8.05 -12.38 8.78
CA LYS A 45 -6.88 -12.71 9.60
C LYS A 45 -5.97 -11.51 9.89
N ARG A 46 -6.17 -10.39 9.19
CA ARG A 46 -5.45 -9.12 9.42
C ARG A 46 -3.93 -9.24 9.40
N ARG A 47 -3.37 -10.17 8.64
CA ARG A 47 -1.92 -10.45 8.66
C ARG A 47 -1.03 -9.28 8.26
N PHE A 48 -1.60 -8.28 7.58
CA PHE A 48 -0.89 -7.08 7.13
C PHE A 48 -0.91 -5.96 8.18
N ALA A 49 -1.67 -6.11 9.26
CA ALA A 49 -1.73 -5.14 10.35
C ALA A 49 -0.34 -4.86 10.93
N ARG A 50 0.50 -5.89 11.10
CA ARG A 50 1.88 -5.73 11.58
C ARG A 50 2.70 -4.77 10.72
N PHE A 51 2.54 -4.81 9.40
CA PHE A 51 3.30 -3.96 8.47
C PHE A 51 2.69 -2.58 8.30
N THR A 52 1.50 -2.33 8.83
CA THR A 52 0.86 -1.02 8.76
C THR A 52 1.70 -0.03 9.55
N GLY A 53 1.90 1.17 8.99
CA GLY A 53 2.62 2.23 9.67
C GLY A 53 1.86 2.76 10.89
N CYS A 54 2.59 3.09 11.95
CA CYS A 54 2.09 3.94 13.01
C CYS A 54 2.06 5.37 12.50
N PHE A 55 0.87 5.92 12.25
CA PHE A 55 0.69 7.26 11.68
C PHE A 55 1.30 8.40 12.52
N SER A 56 1.67 8.16 13.77
CA SER A 56 2.31 9.17 14.62
C SER A 56 3.84 9.15 14.61
N CYS A 57 4.49 8.01 14.32
CA CYS A 57 5.96 7.92 14.28
C CYS A 57 6.54 7.39 12.97
N GLY A 58 5.70 6.88 12.06
CA GLY A 58 6.09 6.34 10.76
C GLY A 58 6.59 4.89 10.79
N MET A 59 6.85 4.30 11.96
CA MET A 59 7.35 2.92 12.09
C MET A 59 6.24 1.88 11.90
N PRO A 60 6.54 0.69 11.34
CA PRO A 60 5.62 -0.45 11.38
C PRO A 60 5.06 -0.67 12.79
N GLN A 61 3.76 -0.96 12.90
CA GLN A 61 3.06 -1.09 14.18
C GLN A 61 3.73 -2.10 15.12
N TRP A 62 4.26 -3.20 14.59
CA TRP A 62 4.99 -4.22 15.37
C TRP A 62 6.28 -3.74 16.03
N LEU A 63 6.90 -2.65 15.53
CA LEU A 63 8.10 -2.03 16.10
C LEU A 63 7.79 -0.83 17.01
N CYS A 64 6.52 -0.43 17.10
CA CYS A 64 6.13 0.76 17.82
C CYS A 64 5.65 0.40 19.22
N GLN A 65 6.34 0.89 20.27
CA GLN A 65 5.99 0.65 21.68
C GLN A 65 4.62 1.20 22.11
N ARG A 66 3.93 1.96 21.24
CA ARG A 66 2.56 2.42 21.46
C ARG A 66 1.51 1.37 21.09
N TRP A 67 1.93 0.29 20.43
CA TRP A 67 1.07 -0.81 20.03
C TRP A 67 1.56 -2.10 20.69
N LYS A 68 0.63 -2.84 21.28
CA LYS A 68 0.87 -4.19 21.81
C LYS A 68 0.18 -5.17 20.88
N VAL A 69 0.92 -6.16 20.40
CA VAL A 69 0.37 -7.31 19.68
C VAL A 69 -0.54 -8.11 20.64
N MET A 70 -1.74 -8.44 20.19
CA MET A 70 -2.77 -9.10 20.99
C MET A 70 -2.92 -10.59 20.68
N ASP A 71 -2.42 -11.04 19.54
CA ASP A 71 -2.50 -12.40 19.03
C ASP A 71 -1.13 -12.90 18.54
N GLU A 72 -0.93 -14.21 18.53
CA GLU A 72 0.36 -14.82 18.18
C GLU A 72 0.75 -14.58 16.71
N ASP A 73 -0.23 -14.37 15.83
CA ASP A 73 -0.03 -14.13 14.41
C ASP A 73 0.21 -12.65 14.05
N GLY A 74 0.08 -11.74 15.02
CA GLY A 74 0.35 -10.32 14.82
C GLY A 74 -0.69 -9.60 13.96
N GLY A 75 -1.92 -10.10 13.95
CA GLY A 75 -3.05 -9.52 13.21
C GLY A 75 -3.78 -8.42 13.98
N ARG A 76 -3.68 -8.39 15.33
CA ARG A 76 -4.39 -7.42 16.17
C ARG A 76 -3.45 -6.66 17.08
N PHE A 77 -3.66 -5.35 17.11
CA PHE A 77 -2.88 -4.42 17.92
C PHE A 77 -3.79 -3.63 18.85
N GLN A 78 -3.37 -3.47 20.11
CA GLN A 78 -4.01 -2.58 21.07
C GLN A 78 -3.09 -1.41 21.40
N ARG A 79 -3.68 -0.22 21.53
CA ARG A 79 -2.94 0.98 21.92
C ARG A 79 -2.53 0.90 23.39
N VAL A 80 -1.25 1.07 23.67
CA VAL A 80 -0.70 1.14 25.02
C VAL A 80 -0.84 2.56 25.56
N ARG A 81 -1.48 2.71 26.72
CA ARG A 81 -1.61 4.00 27.42
C ARG A 81 -0.23 4.43 27.93
N GLY A 82 0.22 5.64 27.55
CA GLY A 82 1.55 6.14 27.89
C GLY A 82 2.70 5.61 27.00
N GLY A 83 2.40 4.82 25.96
CA GLY A 83 3.43 4.31 25.05
C GLY A 83 4.19 5.44 24.35
N SER A 84 5.52 5.38 24.41
CA SER A 84 6.43 6.39 23.85
C SER A 84 6.74 6.11 22.38
N TYR A 85 7.10 7.16 21.63
CA TYR A 85 7.59 7.01 20.26
C TYR A 85 9.09 6.77 20.31
N GLN A 86 9.50 5.51 20.22
CA GLN A 86 10.92 5.15 20.31
C GLN A 86 11.76 5.80 19.18
N TYR A 87 11.14 6.10 18.03
CA TYR A 87 11.81 6.62 16.84
C TYR A 87 10.98 7.69 16.10
N LYS A 88 10.53 8.74 16.81
CA LYS A 88 9.73 9.81 16.18
C LYS A 88 10.50 10.44 15.02
N GLY A 89 10.01 10.23 13.80
CA GLY A 89 10.60 10.82 12.59
C GLY A 89 11.90 10.16 12.11
N LEU A 90 12.38 9.08 12.72
CA LEU A 90 13.60 8.39 12.26
C LEU A 90 13.42 7.86 10.84
N LEU A 91 12.26 7.25 10.54
CA LEU A 91 11.96 6.78 9.18
C LEU A 91 11.91 7.92 8.17
N LEU A 92 11.38 9.09 8.57
CA LEU A 92 11.41 10.30 7.75
C LEU A 92 12.85 10.80 7.56
N GLN A 93 13.68 10.78 8.59
CA GLN A 93 15.09 11.19 8.52
C GLN A 93 15.94 10.22 7.70
N VAL A 94 15.71 8.91 7.81
CA VAL A 94 16.35 7.88 6.99
C VAL A 94 15.91 8.01 5.54
N TYR A 95 14.60 8.16 5.29
CA TYR A 95 14.07 8.40 3.95
C TYR A 95 14.64 9.68 3.34
N VAL A 96 14.64 10.80 4.07
CA VAL A 96 15.27 12.05 3.64
C VAL A 96 16.77 11.87 3.42
N GLY A 97 17.47 11.17 4.31
CA GLY A 97 18.90 10.90 4.18
C GLY A 97 19.25 10.08 2.93
N LEU A 98 18.45 9.05 2.64
CA LEU A 98 18.54 8.26 1.41
C LEU A 98 18.22 9.11 0.17
N MET A 99 17.15 9.92 0.24
CA MET A 99 16.76 10.84 -0.83
C MET A 99 17.75 12.00 -1.05
N VAL A 100 18.55 12.38 -0.04
CA VAL A 100 19.60 13.39 -0.16
C VAL A 100 20.87 12.76 -0.72
N ARG A 101 21.26 11.57 -0.23
CA ARG A 101 22.51 10.92 -0.61
C ARG A 101 22.46 10.23 -1.97
N PHE A 102 21.31 9.68 -2.33
CA PHE A 102 21.06 9.01 -3.61
C PHE A 102 20.04 9.80 -4.43
N ARG A 103 20.05 11.12 -4.29
CA ARG A 103 19.01 12.00 -4.83
C ARG A 103 18.81 11.79 -6.32
N GLU A 104 19.90 11.71 -7.08
CA GLU A 104 19.83 11.63 -8.54
C GLU A 104 19.36 10.26 -9.00
N GLU A 105 19.86 9.19 -8.39
CA GLU A 105 19.45 7.81 -8.66
C GLU A 105 17.99 7.56 -8.24
N ALA A 106 17.59 8.02 -7.05
CA ALA A 106 16.22 7.90 -6.57
C ALA A 106 15.25 8.71 -7.44
N ILE A 107 15.63 9.95 -7.83
CA ILE A 107 14.83 10.75 -8.77
C ILE A 107 14.72 10.05 -10.13
N LYS A 108 15.79 9.42 -10.61
CA LYS A 108 15.79 8.70 -11.88
C LYS A 108 14.85 7.49 -11.83
N VAL A 109 14.99 6.63 -10.82
CA VAL A 109 14.14 5.45 -10.61
C VAL A 109 12.67 5.86 -10.49
N VAL A 110 12.36 6.86 -9.66
CA VAL A 110 10.98 7.35 -9.50
C VAL A 110 10.42 7.91 -10.80
N LYS A 111 11.21 8.66 -11.58
CA LYS A 111 10.77 9.18 -12.88
C LYS A 111 10.54 8.07 -13.91
N GLU A 112 11.35 7.02 -13.88
CA GLU A 112 11.21 5.86 -14.77
C GLU A 112 9.93 5.10 -14.44
N MET A 113 9.71 4.77 -13.16
CA MET A 113 8.49 4.11 -12.70
C MET A 113 7.22 4.93 -13.00
N MET A 114 7.23 6.23 -12.69
CA MET A 114 6.11 7.12 -13.02
C MET A 114 5.82 7.15 -14.52
N LYS A 115 6.85 7.15 -15.37
CA LYS A 115 6.69 7.16 -16.83
C LYS A 115 6.11 5.84 -17.34
N GLU A 116 6.59 4.70 -16.82
CA GLU A 116 6.08 3.37 -17.16
C GLU A 116 4.59 3.23 -16.84
N GLU A 117 4.15 3.86 -15.76
CA GLU A 117 2.75 3.87 -15.33
C GLU A 117 1.91 5.02 -15.92
N GLY A 118 2.49 5.83 -16.83
CA GLY A 118 1.77 6.87 -17.57
C GLY A 118 1.57 8.20 -16.82
N TYR A 119 2.25 8.41 -15.69
CA TYR A 119 2.17 9.66 -14.93
C TYR A 119 3.07 10.75 -15.53
N ALA A 120 2.54 11.96 -15.62
CA ALA A 120 3.29 13.13 -16.04
C ALA A 120 4.36 13.53 -15.00
N ARG A 121 5.40 14.24 -15.45
CA ARG A 121 6.46 14.72 -14.55
C ARG A 121 5.95 15.85 -13.66
N GLY A 122 6.39 15.85 -12.40
CA GLY A 122 6.20 16.96 -11.47
C GLY A 122 5.77 16.49 -10.08
N TRP A 123 6.11 17.28 -9.06
CA TRP A 123 5.89 16.94 -7.66
C TRP A 123 4.42 16.61 -7.34
N LYS A 124 3.47 17.36 -7.91
CA LYS A 124 2.03 17.08 -7.73
C LYS A 124 1.61 15.71 -8.28
N GLN A 125 2.16 15.33 -9.44
CA GLN A 125 1.88 14.03 -10.05
C GLN A 125 2.58 12.90 -9.30
N GLN A 126 3.76 13.17 -8.74
CA GLN A 126 4.47 12.23 -7.90
C GLN A 126 3.74 11.98 -6.57
N TYR A 127 3.19 13.01 -5.93
CA TYR A 127 2.33 12.83 -4.74
C TYR A 127 1.01 12.13 -5.07
N LYS A 128 0.45 12.38 -6.25
CA LYS A 128 -0.71 11.64 -6.75
C LYS A 128 -0.36 10.16 -6.93
N TRP A 129 0.77 9.88 -7.57
CA TRP A 129 1.31 8.53 -7.79
C TRP A 129 1.65 7.80 -6.48
N TYR A 130 2.18 8.49 -5.48
CA TYR A 130 2.45 7.93 -4.15
C TYR A 130 1.19 7.61 -3.33
N GLY A 131 -0.01 7.92 -3.83
CA GLY A 131 -1.25 7.40 -3.24
C GLY A 131 -2.36 8.41 -3.02
N GLU A 132 -2.36 9.56 -3.71
CA GLU A 132 -3.31 10.67 -3.50
C GLU A 132 -3.25 11.24 -2.07
N LEU A 133 -3.39 12.57 -1.94
CA LEU A 133 -3.58 13.19 -0.63
C LEU A 133 -4.87 12.64 -0.02
N ILE A 134 -4.78 11.75 0.98
CA ILE A 134 -5.90 11.48 1.88
C ILE A 134 -6.19 12.79 2.61
N THR A 135 -7.14 13.56 2.08
CA THR A 135 -7.79 14.65 2.81
C THR A 135 -8.90 13.99 3.60
N TRP A 136 -8.68 13.82 4.90
CA TRP A 136 -9.75 13.46 5.82
C TRP A 136 -10.76 14.60 5.82
N SER A 137 -12.01 14.33 5.42
CA SER A 137 -13.12 15.18 5.81
C SER A 137 -13.32 15.02 7.32
N GLU A 138 -13.51 16.14 8.01
CA GLU A 138 -13.76 16.16 9.46
C GLU A 138 -15.07 15.39 9.74
N LEU A 139 -15.00 14.42 10.66
CA LEU A 139 -16.15 13.82 11.33
C LEU A 139 -16.40 14.56 12.64
#